data_AF-A0A2M7BTB4-F1
#
_entry.id   AF-A0A2M7BTB4-F1
#
_cell.length_a   1.000
_cell.length_b   1.000
_cell.length_c   1.000
_cell.angle_alpha   90.00
_cell.angle_beta   90.00
_cell.angle_gamma   90.00
#
_symmetry.space_group_name_H-M   'P 1'
#
loop_
_entity.id
_entity.type
_entity.pdbx_description
1 polymer ?
#
loop_
_entity_poly.entity_id
_entity_poly.type
_entity_poly.pdbx_seq_one_letter_code
_entity_poly.pdbx_strand_id
1 'polypeptide(L)'
;LFTTPLIILLFAASFFFSWFQVKGYYSIPQDLLLMSKIIQTFTKPTDKVVADRMGDTTLLYLSDRRGSPLLYREPEEMKKMGYRYILTDKKEIMEKLLLLKYEKLFENNQFALFAL
;
A
#
# COMPACT_ATOMS: atom_id res chain seq x y z
N LEU A 1 18.52 -11.52 -48.85
CA LEU A 1 17.21 -10.84 -48.80
C LEU A 1 16.29 -11.30 -47.67
N PHE A 2 16.37 -12.55 -47.17
CA PHE A 2 15.51 -13.05 -46.10
C PHE A 2 15.89 -12.63 -44.66
N THR A 3 17.06 -12.04 -44.46
CA THR A 3 17.57 -11.69 -43.12
C THR A 3 16.87 -10.48 -42.51
N THR A 4 16.60 -9.44 -43.29
CA THR A 4 15.88 -8.24 -42.85
C THR A 4 14.44 -8.51 -42.37
N PRO A 5 13.58 -9.24 -43.10
CA PRO A 5 12.24 -9.56 -42.59
C PRO A 5 12.28 -10.48 -41.36
N LEU A 6 13.26 -11.39 -41.27
CA LEU A 6 13.44 -12.25 -40.11
C LEU A 6 13.82 -11.44 -38.85
N ILE A 7 14.71 -10.46 -38.97
CA ILE A 7 15.09 -9.58 -37.86
C ILE A 7 13.87 -8.79 -37.37
N ILE A 8 13.07 -8.23 -38.28
CA ILE A 8 11.86 -7.49 -37.93
C ILE A 8 10.86 -8.39 -37.20
N LEU A 9 10.65 -9.62 -37.68
CA LEU A 9 9.78 -10.60 -37.04
C LEU A 9 10.25 -10.94 -35.62
N LEU A 10 11.55 -11.18 -35.43
CA LEU A 10 12.12 -11.49 -34.12
C LEU A 10 11.99 -10.30 -33.15
N PHE A 11 12.19 -9.07 -33.63
CA PHE A 11 11.95 -7.88 -32.83
C PHE A 11 10.48 -7.74 -32.43
N ALA A 12 9.54 -7.88 -33.37
CA ALA A 12 8.11 -7.81 -33.08
C ALA A 12 7.68 -8.89 -32.07
N ALA A 13 8.19 -10.12 -32.25
CA ALA A 13 7.95 -11.22 -31.31
C ALA A 13 8.53 -10.91 -29.92
N SER A 14 9.75 -10.36 -29.84
CA SER A 14 10.37 -9.96 -28.57
C SER A 14 9.52 -8.92 -27.82
N PHE A 15 9.05 -7.87 -28.51
CA PHE A 15 8.14 -6.89 -27.92
C PHE A 15 6.82 -7.51 -27.47
N PHE A 16 6.24 -8.39 -28.30
CA PHE A 16 5.01 -9.09 -27.97
C PHE A 16 5.15 -9.91 -26.69
N PHE A 17 6.14 -10.80 -26.61
CA PHE A 17 6.35 -11.61 -25.40
C PHE A 17 6.73 -10.77 -24.17
N SER A 18 7.52 -9.70 -24.35
CA SER A 18 7.86 -8.77 -23.28
C SER A 18 6.61 -8.11 -22.69
N TRP A 19 5.66 -7.68 -23.53
CA TRP A 19 4.40 -7.10 -23.07
C TRP A 19 3.59 -8.06 -22.19
N PHE A 20 3.51 -9.35 -22.54
CA PHE A 20 2.80 -10.34 -21.74
C PHE A 20 3.45 -10.58 -20.37
N GLN A 21 4.77 -10.40 -20.26
CA GLN A 21 5.48 -10.47 -18.99
C GLN A 21 5.22 -9.24 -18.12
N VAL A 22 5.26 -8.03 -18.71
CA VAL A 22 5.19 -6.80 -17.91
C VAL A 22 3.78 -6.34 -17.58
N LYS A 23 2.77 -6.69 -18.39
CA LYS A 23 1.38 -6.24 -18.19
C LYS A 23 0.82 -6.61 -16.82
N GLY A 24 1.27 -7.72 -16.23
CA GLY A 24 0.83 -8.17 -14.91
C GLY A 24 1.20 -7.21 -13.77
N TYR A 25 2.33 -6.50 -13.90
CA TYR A 25 2.79 -5.54 -12.89
C TYR A 25 1.93 -4.28 -12.78
N TYR A 26 1.06 -4.02 -13.77
CA TYR A 26 0.16 -2.86 -13.76
C TYR A 26 -1.19 -3.15 -13.09
N SER A 27 -1.41 -4.39 -12.62
CA SER A 27 -2.64 -4.72 -11.88
C SER A 27 -2.58 -4.13 -10.47
N ILE A 28 -3.55 -3.30 -10.12
CA ILE A 28 -3.71 -2.81 -8.75
C ILE A 28 -4.39 -3.91 -7.93
N PRO A 29 -3.80 -4.38 -6.82
CA PRO A 29 -4.43 -5.39 -5.98
C PRO A 29 -5.77 -4.88 -5.44
N GLN A 30 -6.83 -5.72 -5.51
CA GLN A 30 -8.16 -5.38 -5.00
C GLN A 30 -8.13 -5.01 -3.51
N ASP A 31 -7.24 -5.63 -2.74
CA ASP A 31 -7.03 -5.38 -1.31
C ASP A 31 -6.64 -3.92 -1.04
N LEU A 32 -5.86 -3.31 -1.94
CA LEU A 32 -5.40 -1.93 -1.81
C LEU A 32 -6.57 -0.93 -1.93
N LEU A 33 -7.53 -1.23 -2.82
CA LEU A 33 -8.76 -0.46 -2.96
C LEU A 33 -9.70 -0.63 -1.77
N LEU A 34 -9.72 -1.81 -1.14
CA LEU A 34 -10.48 -2.02 0.08
C LEU A 34 -9.86 -1.24 1.25
N MET A 35 -8.54 -1.37 1.45
CA MET A 35 -7.80 -0.63 2.48
C MET A 35 -7.99 0.88 2.33
N SER A 36 -7.96 1.41 1.09
CA SER A 36 -8.13 2.84 0.86
C SER A 36 -9.52 3.34 1.26
N LYS A 37 -10.57 2.57 0.96
CA LYS A 37 -11.95 2.85 1.38
C LYS A 37 -12.11 2.79 2.90
N ILE A 38 -11.47 1.81 3.56
CA ILE A 38 -11.48 1.71 5.02
C ILE A 38 -10.83 2.96 5.62
N ILE A 39 -9.64 3.37 5.16
CA ILE A 39 -9.01 4.61 5.60
C ILE A 39 -9.96 5.80 5.41
N GLN A 40 -10.57 5.94 4.24
CA GLN A 40 -11.49 7.06 3.95
C GLN A 40 -12.72 7.08 4.87
N THR A 41 -13.23 5.91 5.24
CA THR A 41 -14.42 5.76 6.09
C THR A 41 -14.14 6.17 7.53
N PHE A 42 -12.98 5.81 8.07
CA PHE A 42 -12.66 6.02 9.49
C PHE A 42 -11.84 7.28 9.79
N THR A 43 -11.35 7.98 8.77
CA THR A 43 -10.44 9.13 8.94
C THR A 43 -10.94 10.37 8.18
N LYS A 44 -10.58 11.57 8.66
CA LYS A 44 -10.85 12.83 7.95
C LYS A 44 -9.78 13.10 6.90
N PRO A 45 -10.07 13.86 5.82
CA PRO A 45 -9.08 14.23 4.81
C PRO A 45 -7.84 14.95 5.33
N THR A 46 -7.96 15.64 6.47
CA THR A 46 -6.87 16.36 7.12
C THR A 46 -6.01 15.49 8.03
N ASP A 47 -6.47 14.28 8.38
CA ASP A 47 -5.75 13.40 9.30
C ASP A 47 -4.52 12.79 8.59
N LYS A 48 -3.42 12.69 9.34
CA LYS A 48 -2.21 11.98 8.87
C LYS A 48 -2.30 10.51 9.24
N VAL A 49 -2.08 9.64 8.26
CA VAL A 49 -2.17 8.18 8.40
C VAL A 49 -0.81 7.55 8.14
N VAL A 50 -0.38 6.63 9.00
CA VAL A 50 0.72 5.72 8.68
C VAL A 50 0.12 4.53 7.95
N ALA A 51 0.50 4.32 6.69
CA ALA A 51 0.12 3.17 5.88
C ALA A 51 1.36 2.29 5.71
N ASP A 52 1.60 1.35 6.63
CA ASP A 52 2.86 0.60 6.67
C ASP A 52 2.95 -0.41 5.51
N ARG A 53 3.50 0.05 4.39
CA ARG A 53 3.63 -0.70 3.13
C ARG A 53 5.06 -0.68 2.60
N MET A 54 6.02 -0.71 3.53
CA MET A 54 7.47 -0.74 3.22
C MET A 54 7.92 0.39 2.28
N GLY A 55 7.31 1.58 2.40
CA GLY A 55 7.66 2.74 1.56
C GLY A 55 6.78 2.95 0.33
N ASP A 56 5.88 2.02 0.00
CA ASP A 56 4.91 2.20 -1.09
C ASP A 56 3.83 3.24 -0.73
N THR A 57 3.81 4.34 -1.48
CA THR A 57 2.87 5.45 -1.29
C THR A 57 1.50 5.24 -1.93
N THR A 58 1.30 4.16 -2.70
CA THR A 58 0.07 3.94 -3.49
C THR A 58 -1.17 3.92 -2.61
N LEU A 59 -1.11 3.34 -1.40
CA LEU A 59 -2.26 3.33 -0.49
C LEU A 59 -2.62 4.74 0.01
N LEU A 60 -1.63 5.58 0.30
CA LEU A 60 -1.86 6.97 0.71
C LEU A 60 -2.48 7.78 -0.43
N TYR A 61 -1.99 7.56 -1.66
CA TYR A 61 -2.55 8.18 -2.86
C TYR A 61 -4.01 7.75 -3.08
N LEU A 62 -4.30 6.45 -3.06
CA LEU A 62 -5.65 5.91 -3.28
C LEU A 62 -6.63 6.28 -2.15
N SER A 63 -6.15 6.46 -0.93
CA SER A 63 -6.97 6.87 0.21
C SER A 63 -7.17 8.38 0.30
N ASP A 64 -6.49 9.17 -0.55
CA ASP A 64 -6.46 10.64 -0.45
C ASP A 64 -6.12 11.10 0.97
N ARG A 65 -5.03 10.53 1.53
CA ARG A 65 -4.53 10.89 2.86
C ARG A 65 -3.06 11.25 2.82
N ARG A 66 -2.71 12.26 3.60
CA ARG A 66 -1.30 12.59 3.88
C ARG A 66 -0.77 11.61 4.91
N GLY A 67 0.54 11.35 4.88
CA GLY A 67 1.18 10.63 5.96
C GLY A 67 2.43 9.90 5.54
N SER A 68 2.66 8.72 6.13
CA SER A 68 3.90 7.96 5.97
C SER A 68 3.60 6.57 5.42
N PRO A 69 4.27 6.12 4.36
CA PRO A 69 4.13 4.76 3.83
C PRO A 69 4.92 3.71 4.64
N LEU A 70 5.43 4.11 5.81
CA LEU A 70 6.29 3.30 6.66
C LEU A 70 6.10 3.67 8.15
N LEU A 71 6.04 2.66 9.00
CA LEU A 71 6.19 2.84 10.45
C LEU A 71 7.69 2.79 10.81
N TYR A 72 8.38 3.94 10.75
CA TYR A 72 9.83 4.06 10.99
C TYR A 72 10.21 4.50 12.42
N ARG A 73 9.22 4.78 13.26
CA ARG A 73 9.35 5.20 14.66
C ARG A 73 8.29 4.51 15.50
N GLU A 74 8.46 4.59 16.81
CA GLU A 74 7.49 4.08 17.76
C GLU A 74 6.10 4.77 17.61
N PRO A 75 4.99 4.06 17.82
CA PRO A 75 3.64 4.61 17.67
C PRO A 75 3.41 5.93 18.45
N GLU A 76 3.95 6.03 19.67
CA GLU A 76 3.88 7.25 20.49
C GLU A 76 4.63 8.43 19.87
N GLU A 77 5.78 8.19 19.24
CA GLU A 77 6.50 9.25 18.54
C GLU A 77 5.76 9.68 17.28
N MET A 78 5.18 8.73 16.54
CA MET A 78 4.31 9.03 15.40
C MET A 78 3.13 9.90 15.84
N LYS A 79 2.48 9.56 16.95
CA LYS A 79 1.39 10.37 17.52
C LYS A 79 1.84 11.81 17.80
N LYS A 80 3.00 12.00 18.42
CA LYS A 80 3.59 13.33 18.69
C LYS A 80 3.90 14.11 17.41
N MET A 81 4.20 13.44 16.30
CA MET A 81 4.41 14.05 14.97
C MET A 81 3.10 14.41 14.25
N GLY A 82 1.95 14.13 14.87
CA GLY A 82 0.62 14.44 14.36
C GLY A 82 -0.02 13.34 13.52
N TYR A 83 0.53 12.13 13.52
CA TYR A 83 -0.17 10.96 12.97
C TYR A 83 -1.31 10.55 13.91
N ARG A 84 -2.46 10.21 13.34
CA ARG A 84 -3.66 9.86 14.12
C ARG A 84 -4.10 8.43 13.93
N TYR A 85 -3.60 7.76 12.89
CA TYR A 85 -3.99 6.40 12.55
C TYR A 85 -2.80 5.62 12.02
N ILE A 86 -2.79 4.31 12.28
CA ILE A 86 -1.89 3.34 11.67
C ILE A 86 -2.72 2.25 11.02
N LEU A 87 -2.50 2.04 9.72
CA LEU A 87 -2.94 0.85 8.99
C LEU A 87 -1.73 -0.05 8.76
N THR A 88 -1.86 -1.33 9.12
CA THR A 88 -0.81 -2.34 8.93
C THR A 88 -1.42 -3.69 8.63
N ASP A 89 -0.72 -4.49 7.82
CA ASP A 89 -0.99 -5.90 7.55
C ASP A 89 0.03 -6.82 8.27
N LYS A 90 0.98 -6.25 9.00
CA LYS A 90 2.03 -7.00 9.71
C LYS A 90 1.54 -7.40 11.09
N LYS A 91 1.46 -8.71 11.33
CA LYS A 91 1.01 -9.30 12.60
C LYS A 91 1.77 -8.77 13.82
N GLU A 92 3.09 -8.68 13.72
CA GLU A 92 3.95 -8.19 14.80
C GLU A 92 3.59 -6.75 15.24
N ILE A 93 3.23 -5.89 14.28
CA ILE A 93 2.82 -4.51 14.57
C ILE A 93 1.42 -4.48 15.16
N MET A 94 0.49 -5.30 14.64
CA MET A 94 -0.86 -5.41 15.20
C MET A 94 -0.82 -5.87 16.67
N GLU A 95 -0.04 -6.91 16.97
CA GLU A 95 0.16 -7.40 18.34
C GLU A 95 0.77 -6.33 19.25
N LYS A 96 1.80 -5.61 18.76
CA LYS A 96 2.40 -4.50 19.49
C LYS A 96 1.40 -3.39 19.81
N LEU A 97 0.58 -2.99 18.84
CA LEU A 97 -0.43 -1.94 19.04
C LEU A 97 -1.52 -2.37 20.02
N LEU A 98 -1.93 -3.64 19.99
CA LEU A 98 -2.88 -4.21 20.96
C LEU A 98 -2.31 -4.24 22.38
N LEU A 99 -1.04 -4.63 22.55
CA LEU A 99 -0.36 -4.60 23.85
C LEU A 99 -0.25 -3.18 24.42
N LEU A 100 -0.05 -2.20 23.55
CA LEU A 100 -0.03 -0.77 23.88
C LEU A 100 -1.44 -0.19 24.10
N LYS A 101 -2.50 -1.00 23.98
CA LYS A 101 -3.90 -0.63 24.19
C LYS A 101 -4.41 0.48 23.25
N TYR A 102 -3.85 0.58 22.05
CA TYR A 102 -4.43 1.45 21.02
C TYR A 102 -5.81 0.94 20.58
N GLU A 103 -6.70 1.86 20.27
CA GLU A 103 -8.05 1.53 19.83
C GLU A 103 -8.00 0.97 18.40
N LYS A 104 -8.56 -0.23 18.23
CA LYS A 104 -8.70 -0.89 16.94
C LYS A 104 -10.04 -0.52 16.32
N LEU A 105 -10.00 0.27 15.24
CA LEU A 105 -11.20 0.75 14.55
C LEU A 105 -11.73 -0.24 13.52
N PHE A 106 -10.82 -1.01 12.92
CA PHE A 106 -11.15 -2.03 11.94
C PHE A 106 -10.11 -3.15 11.98
N GLU A 107 -10.56 -4.39 11.76
CA GLU A 107 -9.69 -5.54 11.55
C GLU A 107 -10.38 -6.58 10.70
N ASN A 108 -9.61 -7.24 9.85
CA ASN A 108 -9.99 -8.48 9.19
C ASN A 108 -8.79 -9.44 9.16
N ASN A 109 -8.91 -10.55 8.42
CA ASN A 109 -7.86 -11.56 8.33
C ASN A 109 -6.57 -11.09 7.63
N GLN A 110 -6.58 -9.91 7.00
CA GLN A 110 -5.47 -9.39 6.19
C GLN A 110 -4.80 -8.15 6.80
N PHE A 111 -5.56 -7.24 7.42
CA PHE A 111 -5.04 -5.98 7.95
C PHE A 111 -5.92 -5.40 9.05
N ALA A 112 -5.37 -4.41 9.77
CA ALA A 112 -6.07 -3.66 10.78
C ALA A 112 -5.76 -2.16 10.70
N LEU A 113 -6.72 -1.35 11.17
CA LEU A 113 -6.61 0.09 11.34
C LEU A 113 -6.74 0.42 12.83
N PHE A 114 -5.74 1.12 13.37
CA PHE A 114 -5.69 1.59 14.75
C PHE A 114 -5.73 3.11 14.82
N ALA A 115 -6.37 3.65 15.85
CA ALA A 115 -6.27 5.05 16.24
C ALA A 115 -5.09 5.25 17.20
N LEU A 116 -4.32 6.31 16.98
CA LEU A 116 -3.19 6.73 17.84
C LEU A 116 -3.63 7.70 18.93
#